data_AF-A0A5C3NA31-F1
#
_entry.id   AF-A0A5C3NA31-F1
#
_cell.length_a   1.000
_cell.length_b   1.000
_cell.length_c   1.000
_cell.angle_alpha   90.00
_cell.angle_beta   90.00
_cell.angle_gamma   90.00
#
_symmetry.space_group_name_H-M   'P 1'
#
loop_
_entity.id
_entity.type
_entity.pdbx_description
1 polymer ?
#
loop_
_entity_poly.entity_id
_entity_poly.type
_entity_poly.pdbx_seq_one_letter_code
_entity_poly.pdbx_strand_id
1 'polypeptide(L)'
;MASNDASTGSGPVETAIREKLTTLLQPIELTITNDSWQHRHHAPMRAQGGGSGETHFSVQVVSDTFQGKNTLQRHRMIHSALSDEFAQGLHALSLKAKTPEEVQST
;
A
#
# COMPACT_ATOMS: atom_id res chain seq x y z
N MET A 1 -4.58 30.49 -5.72
CA MET A 1 -4.34 29.55 -4.60
C MET A 1 -4.76 28.17 -5.04
N ALA A 2 -3.83 27.35 -5.53
CA ALA A 2 -4.01 25.92 -5.73
C ALA A 2 -2.66 25.28 -5.39
N SER A 3 -2.59 24.73 -4.18
CA SER A 3 -1.36 24.24 -3.57
C SER A 3 -0.96 22.90 -4.21
N ASN A 4 0.18 22.92 -4.91
CA ASN A 4 1.25 21.92 -4.85
C ASN A 4 0.83 20.43 -4.80
N ASP A 5 0.48 19.85 -5.96
CA ASP A 5 0.29 18.40 -6.08
C ASP A 5 1.65 17.69 -6.25
N ALA A 6 2.10 17.04 -5.18
CA ALA A 6 3.33 16.26 -5.10
C ALA A 6 3.13 14.83 -5.68
N SER A 7 2.76 14.71 -6.96
CA SER A 7 2.54 13.40 -7.61
C SER A 7 3.39 13.20 -8.86
N THR A 8 4.72 13.34 -8.75
CA THR A 8 5.64 13.04 -9.88
C THR A 8 6.79 12.10 -9.46
N GLY A 9 6.51 11.12 -8.58
CA GLY A 9 7.52 10.15 -8.12
C GLY A 9 7.02 8.72 -7.88
N SER A 10 5.72 8.47 -7.98
CA SER A 10 5.09 7.18 -7.66
C SER A 10 4.83 6.36 -8.92
N GLY A 11 5.15 5.07 -8.91
CA GLY A 11 4.92 4.18 -10.05
C GLY A 11 3.43 3.79 -10.21
N PRO A 12 3.09 3.06 -11.29
CA PRO A 12 1.71 2.67 -11.58
C PRO A 12 1.09 1.78 -10.48
N VAL A 13 1.88 0.90 -9.85
CA VAL A 13 1.38 0.02 -8.77
C VAL A 13 1.08 0.84 -7.51
N GLU A 14 1.97 1.74 -7.13
CA GLU A 14 1.76 2.62 -5.98
C GLU A 14 0.51 3.48 -6.15
N THR A 15 0.31 4.02 -7.36
CA THR A 15 -0.85 4.85 -7.69
C THR A 15 -2.15 4.06 -7.54
N ALA A 16 -2.20 2.83 -8.08
CA ALA A 16 -3.37 1.96 -7.96
C ALA A 16 -3.69 1.61 -6.49
N ILE A 17 -2.66 1.28 -5.70
CA ILE A 17 -2.82 1.02 -4.26
C ILE A 17 -3.42 2.25 -3.57
N ARG A 18 -2.87 3.44 -3.84
CA ARG A 18 -3.34 4.69 -3.23
C ARG A 18 -4.80 4.95 -3.52
N GLU A 19 -5.21 4.86 -4.79
CA GLU A 19 -6.58 5.14 -5.21
C GLU A 19 -7.59 4.16 -4.59
N LYS A 20 -7.28 2.86 -4.64
CA LYS A 20 -8.16 1.82 -4.11
C LYS A 20 -8.33 1.91 -2.60
N LEU A 21 -7.23 2.09 -1.86
CA LEU A 21 -7.28 2.21 -0.41
C LEU A 21 -7.95 3.52 0.03
N THR A 22 -7.68 4.62 -0.66
CA THR A 22 -8.36 5.90 -0.38
C THR A 22 -9.86 5.78 -0.57
N THR A 23 -10.30 5.16 -1.67
CA THR A 23 -11.73 4.98 -1.98
C THR A 23 -12.41 4.03 -1.00
N LEU A 24 -11.79 2.89 -0.69
CA LEU A 24 -12.38 1.86 0.16
C LEU A 24 -12.41 2.24 1.64
N LEU A 25 -11.34 2.85 2.14
CA LEU A 25 -11.11 3.01 3.57
C LEU A 25 -11.29 4.45 4.04
N GLN A 26 -11.33 5.42 3.12
CA GLN A 26 -11.38 6.86 3.44
C GLN A 26 -10.44 7.22 4.60
N PRO A 27 -9.14 6.90 4.47
CA PRO A 27 -8.21 7.00 5.57
C PRO A 27 -7.95 8.45 5.92
N ILE A 28 -7.77 8.71 7.22
CA ILE A 28 -7.29 10.00 7.72
C ILE A 28 -5.78 10.15 7.49
N GLU A 29 -5.05 9.03 7.45
CA GLU A 29 -3.63 8.99 7.12
C GLU A 29 -3.33 7.75 6.28
N LEU A 30 -2.63 7.95 5.15
CA LEU A 30 -2.20 6.88 4.25
C LEU A 30 -0.76 7.12 3.82
N THR A 31 0.12 6.21 4.23
CA THR A 31 1.54 6.22 3.86
C THR A 31 1.84 4.94 3.09
N ILE A 32 2.41 5.08 1.89
CA ILE A 32 2.82 3.97 1.04
C ILE A 32 4.31 4.13 0.77
N THR A 33 5.06 3.06 1.02
CA THR A 33 6.52 3.00 0.83
C THR A 33 6.84 1.85 -0.10
N ASN A 34 7.61 2.13 -1.16
CA ASN A 34 8.13 1.10 -2.05
C ASN A 34 9.46 0.53 -1.52
N ASP A 35 9.41 -0.71 -1.01
CA ASP A 35 10.56 -1.41 -0.44
C ASP A 35 11.21 -2.39 -1.43
N SER A 36 10.82 -2.35 -2.72
CA SER A 36 11.29 -3.28 -3.77
C SER A 36 12.82 -3.26 -3.95
N TRP A 37 13.51 -2.21 -3.51
CA TRP A 37 14.96 -2.07 -3.57
C TRP A 37 15.71 -2.89 -2.51
N GLN A 38 15.11 -3.20 -1.35
CA GLN A 38 15.78 -3.93 -0.26
C GLN A 38 16.08 -5.40 -0.60
N HIS A 39 15.41 -5.97 -1.60
CA HIS A 39 15.56 -7.38 -1.98
C HIS A 39 16.49 -7.61 -3.19
N ARG A 40 17.27 -6.61 -3.63
CA ARG A 40 18.18 -6.73 -4.78
C ARG A 40 19.44 -7.57 -4.52
N HIS A 41 19.65 -8.13 -3.33
CA HIS A 41 20.89 -8.83 -2.97
C HIS A 41 20.97 -10.30 -3.42
N HIS A 42 19.87 -10.93 -3.84
CA HIS A 42 19.92 -12.31 -4.37
C HIS A 42 18.93 -12.51 -5.52
N ALA A 43 19.31 -12.00 -6.70
CA ALA A 43 19.11 -12.61 -8.02
C ALA A 43 19.11 -11.50 -9.09
N PRO A 44 19.97 -11.58 -10.12
CA PRO A 44 19.86 -10.74 -11.29
C PRO A 44 18.70 -11.26 -12.15
N MET A 45 17.45 -11.01 -11.75
CA MET A 45 16.36 -11.01 -12.72
C MET A 45 16.04 -9.56 -13.04
N ARG A 46 16.90 -8.99 -13.89
CA ARG A 46 16.53 -7.83 -14.70
C ARG A 46 15.22 -8.22 -15.38
N ALA A 47 14.13 -7.56 -15.03
CA ALA A 47 13.00 -7.23 -15.91
C ALA A 47 12.84 -8.13 -17.17
N GLN A 48 12.76 -9.46 -17.00
CA GLN A 48 12.45 -10.37 -18.09
C GLN A 48 10.92 -10.43 -18.14
N GLY A 49 10.31 -9.36 -18.64
CA GLY A 49 8.86 -9.30 -18.84
C GLY A 49 8.18 -8.02 -18.40
N GLY A 50 8.75 -6.84 -18.65
CA GLY A 50 7.98 -5.59 -18.69
C GLY A 50 7.28 -5.12 -17.40
N GLY A 51 7.57 -5.71 -16.24
CA GLY A 51 7.02 -5.25 -14.96
C GLY A 51 7.73 -3.99 -14.44
N SER A 52 6.99 -3.12 -13.73
CA SER A 52 7.45 -1.83 -13.20
C SER A 52 8.62 -1.91 -12.21
N GLY A 53 9.03 -3.11 -11.78
CA GLY A 53 10.01 -3.32 -10.70
C GLY A 53 9.45 -3.13 -9.29
N GLU A 54 8.18 -2.76 -9.21
CA GLU A 54 7.40 -2.54 -7.99
C GLU A 54 6.79 -3.87 -7.50
N THR A 55 7.48 -4.55 -6.59
CA THR A 55 7.10 -5.90 -6.13
C THR A 55 6.83 -5.98 -4.63
N HIS A 56 7.41 -5.06 -3.85
CA HIS A 56 7.29 -5.03 -2.39
C HIS A 56 6.87 -3.63 -1.93
N PHE A 57 5.81 -3.58 -1.14
CA PHE A 57 5.30 -2.33 -0.57
C PHE A 57 5.04 -2.46 0.92
N SER A 58 5.25 -1.38 1.65
CA SER A 58 4.76 -1.20 3.01
C SER A 58 3.69 -0.11 3.01
N VAL A 59 2.51 -0.45 3.52
CA VAL A 59 1.39 0.46 3.62
C VAL A 59 0.98 0.61 5.08
N GLN A 60 0.99 1.85 5.54
CA GLN A 60 0.41 2.24 6.81
C GLN A 60 -0.86 3.05 6.54
N VAL A 61 -1.95 2.60 7.14
CA VAL A 61 -3.27 3.19 6.93
C VAL A 61 -3.95 3.40 8.27
N VAL A 62 -4.44 4.62 8.48
CA VAL A 62 -5.20 5.01 9.66
C VAL A 62 -6.62 5.36 9.24
N SER A 63 -7.60 4.61 9.74
CA SER A 63 -9.02 4.83 9.39
C SER A 63 -9.96 4.31 10.47
N ASP A 64 -11.10 5.00 10.62
CA ASP A 64 -12.23 4.57 11.45
C ASP A 64 -12.91 3.30 10.93
N THR A 65 -12.74 2.96 9.64
CA THR A 65 -13.27 1.70 9.08
C THR A 65 -12.71 0.45 9.76
N PHE A 66 -11.62 0.58 10.50
CA PHE A 66 -10.99 -0.50 11.26
C PHE A 66 -11.52 -0.67 12.70
N GLN A 67 -12.39 0.23 13.16
CA GLN A 67 -13.03 0.10 14.48
C GLN A 67 -13.83 -1.21 14.55
N GLY A 68 -13.70 -1.92 15.68
CA GLY A 68 -14.35 -3.22 15.88
C GLY A 68 -13.84 -4.38 15.02
N LYS A 69 -12.82 -4.17 14.17
CA LYS A 69 -12.20 -5.22 13.35
C LYS A 69 -10.87 -5.66 13.94
N ASN A 70 -10.64 -6.96 13.98
CA ASN A 70 -9.33 -7.51 14.35
C ASN A 70 -8.32 -7.38 13.19
N THR A 71 -7.04 -7.58 13.50
CA THR A 71 -5.93 -7.46 12.54
C THR A 71 -6.14 -8.29 11.27
N LEU A 72 -6.60 -9.54 11.40
CA LEU A 72 -6.83 -10.42 10.25
C LEU A 72 -7.95 -9.89 9.34
N GLN A 73 -9.04 -9.37 9.92
CA GLN A 73 -10.13 -8.75 9.16
C GLN A 73 -9.66 -7.51 8.41
N ARG A 74 -8.86 -6.65 9.06
CA ARG A 74 -8.26 -5.46 8.43
C ARG A 74 -7.39 -5.86 7.25
N HIS A 75 -6.52 -6.85 7.44
CA HIS A 75 -5.63 -7.35 6.38
C HIS A 75 -6.42 -7.98 5.23
N ARG A 76 -7.45 -8.79 5.52
CA ARG A 76 -8.30 -9.39 4.48
C ARG A 76 -9.00 -8.33 3.65
N MET A 77 -9.53 -7.27 4.25
CA MET A 77 -10.16 -6.18 3.51
C MET A 77 -9.19 -5.52 2.52
N ILE A 78 -7.97 -5.24 2.98
CA ILE A 78 -6.94 -4.61 2.13
C ILE A 78 -6.46 -5.56 1.03
N HIS A 79 -6.17 -6.82 1.37
CA HIS A 79 -5.79 -7.83 0.36
C HIS A 79 -6.88 -8.07 -0.68
N SER A 80 -8.16 -8.09 -0.28
CA SER A 80 -9.27 -8.20 -1.22
C SER A 80 -9.36 -6.99 -2.15
N ALA A 81 -9.10 -5.78 -1.66
CA ALA A 81 -9.07 -4.58 -2.50
C ALA A 81 -7.94 -4.61 -3.53
N LEU A 82 -6.80 -5.19 -3.15
CA LEU A 82 -5.57 -5.19 -3.94
C LEU A 82 -5.33 -6.50 -4.70
N SER A 83 -6.32 -7.37 -4.79
CA SER A 83 -6.16 -8.70 -5.41
C SER A 83 -5.75 -8.62 -6.89
N ASP A 84 -6.23 -7.62 -7.62
CA ASP A 84 -5.80 -7.35 -9.00
C ASP A 84 -4.32 -6.94 -9.08
N GLU A 85 -3.81 -6.18 -8.10
CA GLU A 85 -2.42 -5.73 -8.08
C GLU A 85 -1.47 -6.91 -7.79
N PHE A 86 -1.90 -7.84 -6.93
CA PHE A 86 -1.20 -9.12 -6.75
C PHE A 86 -1.17 -9.94 -8.04
N ALA A 87 -2.25 -9.94 -8.83
CA ALA A 87 -2.26 -10.59 -10.14
C ALA A 87 -1.36 -9.89 -11.18
N GLN A 88 -1.16 -8.58 -11.03
CA GLN A 88 -0.30 -7.77 -11.92
C GLN A 88 1.19 -7.80 -11.56
N GLY A 89 1.57 -8.39 -10.43
CA GLY A 89 2.98 -8.60 -10.07
C GLY A 89 3.41 -8.09 -8.70
N LEU A 90 2.50 -7.53 -7.89
CA LEU A 90 2.78 -7.27 -6.48
C LEU A 90 3.05 -8.61 -5.76
N HIS A 91 4.23 -8.75 -5.15
CA HIS A 91 4.64 -10.00 -4.49
C HIS A 91 4.37 -9.98 -2.99
N ALA A 92 4.70 -8.87 -2.32
CA ALA A 92 4.55 -8.75 -0.88
C ALA A 92 4.04 -7.37 -0.47
N LEU A 93 3.18 -7.36 0.54
CA LEU A 93 2.59 -6.15 1.10
C LEU A 93 2.64 -6.20 2.63
N SER A 94 3.41 -5.30 3.23
CA SER A 94 3.45 -5.12 4.68
C SER A 94 2.36 -4.14 5.08
N LEU A 95 1.42 -4.57 5.92
CA LEU A 95 0.27 -3.76 6.31
C LEU A 95 0.35 -3.34 7.78
N LYS A 96 0.17 -2.04 8.03
CA LYS A 96 -0.11 -1.47 9.35
C LYS A 96 -1.44 -0.74 9.30
N ALA A 97 -2.50 -1.44 9.68
CA ALA A 97 -3.86 -0.89 9.73
C ALA A 97 -4.24 -0.54 11.17
N LYS A 98 -4.37 0.77 11.46
CA LYS A 98 -4.69 1.31 12.79
C LYS A 98 -5.95 2.17 12.75
N THR A 99 -6.65 2.26 13.86
CA THR A 99 -7.68 3.29 14.08
C THR A 99 -7.03 4.61 14.54
N PRO A 100 -7.71 5.76 14.37
CA PRO A 100 -7.25 7.02 14.97
C PRO A 100 -6.96 6.90 16.47
N GLU A 101 -7.81 6.19 17.20
CA GLU A 101 -7.66 5.97 18.65
C GLU A 101 -6.35 5.22 18.98
N GLU A 102 -5.98 4.22 18.17
CA GLU A 102 -4.73 3.46 18.31
C GLU A 102 -3.47 4.28 17.99
N VAL A 103 -3.60 5.34 17.18
CA VAL A 103 -2.47 6.26 16.86
C VAL A 103 -2.34 7.34 17.92
N GLN A 104 -3.44 7.84 18.47
CA GLN A 104 -3.44 8.85 19.54
C GLN A 104 -2.98 8.30 20.89
N SER A 105 -3.12 6.99 21.11
CA SER A 105 -2.76 6.32 22.37
C SER A 105 -1.33 5.77 22.40
N THR A 106 -0.50 6.04 21.38
CA THR A 106 0.89 5.58 21.28
C THR A 106 1.87 6.73 21.37
#